data_AF-A0A928HWY1-F1
#
_entry.id   AF-A0A928HWY1-F1
#
_cell.length_a   1.000
_cell.length_b   1.000
_cell.length_c   1.000
_cell.angle_alpha   90.00
_cell.angle_beta   90.00
_cell.angle_gamma   90.00
#
_symmetry.space_group_name_H-M   'P 1'
#
loop_
_entity.id
_entity.type
_entity.pdbx_description
1 polymer ?
#
loop_
_entity_poly.entity_id
_entity_poly.type
_entity_poly.pdbx_seq_one_letter_code
_entity_poly.pdbx_strand_id
1 'polypeptide(L)'
;MSRTRRRFPVFYIVLLAFIVLFFAAFFYGLTLLKDWLADYEASLPKYAAEAVFEQYYQSEDKSALLSGAGFETSPYESEGDALQKLSEAIDGQPLSYTSVSTGLDGREKYNVKAGEKKISSFTLAKSGRSSKYGHDLYALESLEVFVKKDQSASVMVPDGYTLTFNGKEADTSLIKEKDIPTPSCEHMPEGVKGLTYSLYEITDLLYAPQVKVISPDGRECELGIDEQRDVPKAAIVYDDALQSEMSEHVLTAAKAYAAFMQMDGNRNKVLSYFEKGTPLYDGISTVEYYFVIPHSSYDFEDVKCGEFFRYDDNTFSCRVSFVHVLKKPGMEDFRDFIDITFYLRRVGDQYLIYDRYNNN
;
A
#
# COMPACT_ATOMS: atom_id res chain seq x y z
N MET A 1 58.90 -86.66 -50.67
CA MET A 1 57.82 -85.65 -50.53
C MET A 1 58.44 -84.31 -50.18
N SER A 2 58.50 -83.39 -51.15
CA SER A 2 59.07 -82.04 -50.98
C SER A 2 58.16 -81.16 -50.13
N ARG A 3 58.64 -80.68 -48.98
CA ARG A 3 58.01 -79.58 -48.23
C ARG A 3 58.71 -78.29 -48.60
N THR A 4 58.20 -77.59 -49.60
CA THR A 4 58.56 -76.21 -49.93
C THR A 4 58.17 -75.31 -48.75
N ARG A 5 59.14 -74.90 -47.92
CA ARG A 5 58.97 -73.79 -46.97
C ARG A 5 58.73 -72.52 -47.78
N ARG A 6 57.47 -72.10 -47.91
CA ARG A 6 57.13 -70.75 -48.41
C ARG A 6 57.75 -69.74 -47.46
N ARG A 7 58.88 -69.13 -47.84
CA ARG A 7 59.38 -67.92 -47.20
C ARG A 7 58.31 -66.86 -47.45
N PHE A 8 57.56 -66.47 -46.41
CA PHE A 8 56.65 -65.33 -46.50
C PHE A 8 57.48 -64.14 -46.99
N PRO A 9 57.12 -63.51 -48.13
CA PRO A 9 57.91 -62.43 -48.68
C PRO A 9 58.04 -61.32 -47.64
N VAL A 10 59.27 -60.84 -47.39
CA VAL A 10 59.58 -59.76 -46.42
C VAL A 10 58.63 -58.57 -46.57
N PHE A 11 58.19 -58.32 -47.82
CA PHE A 11 57.13 -57.38 -48.17
C PHE A 11 55.86 -57.50 -47.32
N TYR A 12 55.31 -58.70 -47.11
CA TYR A 12 54.07 -58.89 -46.34
C TYR A 12 54.28 -58.67 -44.83
N ILE A 13 55.49 -58.91 -44.32
CA ILE A 13 55.83 -58.65 -42.92
C ILE A 13 55.93 -57.14 -42.68
N VAL A 14 56.59 -56.41 -43.58
CA VAL A 14 56.69 -54.94 -43.53
C VAL A 14 55.32 -54.29 -43.72
N LEU A 15 54.52 -54.79 -44.68
CA LEU A 15 53.15 -54.34 -44.91
C LEU A 15 52.27 -54.56 -43.67
N LEU A 16 52.35 -55.74 -43.04
CA LEU A 16 51.59 -56.03 -41.82
C LEU A 16 52.02 -55.13 -40.65
N ALA A 17 53.32 -54.86 -40.49
CA ALA A 17 53.80 -53.91 -39.48
C ALA A 17 53.29 -52.49 -39.73
N PHE A 18 53.25 -52.03 -40.99
CA PHE A 18 52.70 -50.73 -41.36
C PHE A 18 51.19 -50.66 -41.12
N ILE A 19 50.45 -51.74 -41.43
CA ILE A 19 49.02 -51.85 -41.16
C ILE A 19 48.75 -51.81 -39.64
N VAL A 20 49.51 -52.55 -38.84
CA VAL A 20 49.38 -52.54 -37.38
C VAL A 20 49.70 -51.16 -36.81
N LEU A 21 50.75 -50.49 -37.30
CA LEU A 21 51.11 -49.13 -36.89
C LEU A 21 50.04 -48.11 -37.30
N PHE A 22 49.48 -48.25 -38.51
CA PHE A 22 48.36 -47.43 -38.97
C PHE A 22 47.13 -47.63 -38.08
N PHE A 23 46.75 -48.86 -37.76
CA PHE A 23 45.63 -49.12 -36.86
C PHE A 23 45.90 -48.60 -35.44
N ALA A 24 47.10 -48.77 -34.91
CA ALA A 24 47.48 -48.22 -33.59
C ALA A 24 47.39 -46.68 -33.56
N ALA A 25 47.91 -46.01 -34.60
CA ALA A 25 47.81 -44.55 -34.75
C ALA A 25 46.36 -44.10 -34.94
N PHE A 26 45.56 -44.86 -35.70
CA PHE A 26 44.14 -44.60 -35.90
C PHE A 26 43.33 -44.75 -34.61
N PHE A 27 43.55 -45.83 -33.84
CA PHE A 27 42.92 -46.02 -32.54
C PHE A 27 43.32 -44.93 -31.54
N TYR A 28 44.59 -44.54 -31.51
CA TYR A 28 45.04 -43.41 -30.69
C TYR A 28 44.39 -42.08 -31.12
N GLY A 29 44.28 -41.83 -32.42
CA GLY A 29 43.56 -40.68 -32.97
C GLY A 29 42.09 -40.68 -32.57
N LEU A 30 41.42 -41.83 -32.59
CA LEU A 30 40.04 -41.97 -32.13
C LEU A 30 39.90 -41.68 -30.63
N THR A 31 40.85 -42.09 -29.78
CA THR A 31 40.82 -41.76 -28.36
C THR A 31 40.98 -40.25 -28.12
N LEU A 32 41.89 -39.59 -28.84
CA LEU A 32 42.06 -38.13 -28.74
C LEU A 32 40.83 -37.38 -29.25
N LEU A 33 40.23 -37.85 -30.35
CA LEU A 33 39.00 -37.27 -30.90
C LEU A 33 37.84 -37.42 -29.92
N LYS A 34 37.73 -38.57 -29.24
CA LYS A 34 36.71 -38.80 -28.21
C LYS A 34 36.89 -37.85 -27.02
N ASP A 35 38.12 -37.68 -26.54
CA ASP A 35 38.42 -36.76 -25.43
C ASP A 35 38.14 -35.30 -25.81
N TRP A 36 38.48 -34.90 -27.04
CA TRP A 36 38.18 -33.57 -27.57
C TRP A 36 36.66 -33.33 -27.71
N LEU A 37 35.91 -34.32 -28.21
CA LEU A 37 34.45 -34.23 -28.32
C LEU A 37 33.78 -34.13 -26.95
N ALA A 38 34.27 -34.87 -25.95
CA ALA A 38 33.76 -34.80 -24.59
C ALA A 38 33.98 -33.41 -23.96
N ASP A 39 35.15 -32.81 -24.18
CA ASP A 39 35.46 -31.44 -23.72
C ASP A 39 34.65 -30.37 -24.47
N TYR A 40 34.44 -30.55 -25.78
CA TYR A 40 33.56 -29.70 -26.58
C TYR A 40 32.12 -29.77 -26.07
N GLU A 41 31.57 -30.98 -25.88
CA GLU A 41 30.23 -31.15 -25.33
C GLU A 41 30.13 -30.45 -23.97
N ALA A 42 31.05 -30.70 -23.04
CA ALA A 42 31.05 -30.06 -21.72
C ALA A 42 31.13 -28.53 -21.76
N SER A 43 31.67 -27.92 -22.83
CA SER A 43 31.74 -26.47 -23.01
C SER A 43 30.42 -25.83 -23.50
N LEU A 44 29.44 -26.64 -23.90
CA LEU A 44 28.18 -26.14 -24.45
C LEU A 44 27.37 -25.37 -23.38
N PRO A 45 26.70 -24.26 -23.75
CA PRO A 45 25.88 -23.46 -22.84
C PRO A 45 24.83 -24.28 -22.06
N LYS A 46 24.33 -25.37 -22.65
CA LYS A 46 23.32 -26.24 -22.03
C LYS A 46 23.76 -26.81 -20.67
N TYR A 47 25.03 -27.15 -20.49
CA TYR A 47 25.53 -27.69 -19.21
C TYR A 47 25.67 -26.60 -18.15
N ALA A 48 26.08 -25.39 -18.55
CA ALA A 48 26.08 -24.23 -17.67
C ALA A 48 24.65 -23.82 -17.28
N ALA A 49 23.69 -23.92 -18.21
CA ALA A 49 22.28 -23.66 -17.94
C ALA A 49 21.68 -24.68 -16.96
N GLU A 50 22.01 -25.97 -17.13
CA GLU A 50 21.62 -27.04 -16.21
C GLU A 50 22.18 -26.80 -14.81
N ALA A 51 23.47 -26.44 -14.69
CA ALA A 51 24.07 -26.11 -13.40
C ALA A 51 23.41 -24.91 -12.70
N VAL A 52 23.08 -23.84 -13.44
CA VAL A 52 22.32 -22.70 -12.91
C VAL A 52 20.92 -23.13 -12.47
N PHE A 53 20.25 -23.97 -13.27
CA PHE A 53 18.91 -24.46 -12.96
C PHE A 53 18.90 -25.31 -11.68
N GLU A 54 19.84 -26.23 -11.52
CA GLU A 54 20.01 -27.03 -10.31
C GLU A 54 20.32 -26.14 -9.09
N GLN A 55 21.26 -25.21 -9.24
CA GLN A 55 21.70 -24.34 -8.15
C GLN A 55 20.59 -23.43 -7.60
N TYR A 56 19.78 -22.82 -8.46
CA TYR A 56 18.83 -21.78 -8.04
C TYR A 56 17.37 -22.25 -7.97
N TYR A 57 17.01 -23.35 -8.62
CA TYR A 57 15.62 -23.80 -8.71
C TYR A 57 15.38 -25.19 -8.13
N GLN A 58 16.39 -26.07 -8.05
CA GLN A 58 16.25 -27.40 -7.43
C GLN A 58 16.78 -27.44 -5.99
N SER A 59 17.59 -26.48 -5.57
CA SER A 59 18.22 -26.43 -4.24
C SER A 59 17.26 -26.11 -3.08
N GLU A 60 15.97 -25.93 -3.35
CA GLU A 60 14.94 -25.37 -2.43
C GLU A 60 15.27 -23.96 -1.87
N ASP A 61 16.43 -23.38 -2.20
CA ASP A 61 16.88 -22.07 -1.72
C ASP A 61 16.36 -20.92 -2.59
N LYS A 62 15.10 -20.56 -2.34
CA LYS A 62 14.42 -19.45 -3.02
C LYS A 62 15.00 -18.06 -2.64
N SER A 63 15.69 -17.93 -1.51
CA SER A 63 16.34 -16.67 -1.11
C SER A 63 17.55 -16.38 -1.99
N ALA A 64 18.34 -17.41 -2.33
CA ALA A 64 19.42 -17.28 -3.30
C ALA A 64 18.92 -16.83 -4.68
N LEU A 65 17.73 -17.29 -5.11
CA LEU A 65 17.12 -16.87 -6.38
C LEU A 65 16.72 -15.39 -6.36
N LEU A 66 16.07 -14.91 -5.31
CA LEU A 66 15.70 -13.50 -5.17
C LEU A 66 16.92 -12.58 -5.06
N SER A 67 17.90 -12.97 -4.23
CA SER A 67 19.14 -12.22 -4.03
C SER A 67 19.99 -12.17 -5.30
N GLY A 68 20.15 -13.30 -5.99
CA GLY A 68 20.89 -13.37 -7.26
C GLY A 68 20.24 -12.56 -8.37
N ALA A 69 18.92 -12.34 -8.30
CA ALA A 69 18.18 -11.50 -9.23
C ALA A 69 18.15 -10.01 -8.84
N GLY A 70 18.69 -9.65 -7.67
CA GLY A 70 18.59 -8.28 -7.14
C GLY A 70 17.13 -7.85 -6.90
N PHE A 71 16.26 -8.77 -6.47
CA PHE A 71 14.86 -8.46 -6.23
C PHE A 71 14.70 -7.60 -4.96
N GLU A 72 14.22 -6.37 -5.12
CA GLU A 72 13.96 -5.46 -4.01
C GLU A 72 12.48 -5.48 -3.62
N THR A 73 12.18 -5.46 -2.32
CA THR A 73 10.82 -5.29 -1.79
C THR A 73 10.52 -3.83 -1.50
N SER A 74 9.24 -3.49 -1.38
CA SER A 74 8.83 -2.19 -0.83
C SER A 74 9.38 -2.01 0.60
N PRO A 75 9.68 -0.77 1.05
CA PRO A 75 10.06 -0.51 2.44
C PRO A 75 9.04 -1.00 3.48
N TYR A 76 7.78 -1.19 3.05
CA TYR A 76 6.65 -1.63 3.87
C TYR A 76 6.40 -3.15 3.81
N GLU A 77 7.22 -3.88 3.06
CA GLU A 77 7.18 -5.34 2.96
C GLU A 77 8.47 -5.93 3.52
N SER A 78 8.49 -7.24 3.71
CA SER A 78 9.62 -8.01 4.20
C SER A 78 10.17 -8.94 3.12
N GLU A 79 11.42 -9.39 3.28
CA GLU A 79 11.97 -10.46 2.44
C GLU A 79 11.11 -11.74 2.52
N GLY A 80 10.52 -12.00 3.69
CA GLY A 80 9.57 -13.11 3.87
C GLY A 80 8.36 -13.03 2.94
N ASP A 81 7.83 -11.84 2.69
CA ASP A 81 6.72 -11.64 1.76
C ASP A 81 7.12 -11.97 0.32
N ALA A 82 8.32 -11.58 -0.10
CA ALA A 82 8.85 -11.93 -1.42
C ALA A 82 9.07 -13.44 -1.58
N LEU A 83 9.62 -14.09 -0.56
CA LEU A 83 9.80 -15.55 -0.51
C LEU A 83 8.47 -16.29 -0.58
N GLN A 84 7.47 -15.81 0.17
CA GLN A 84 6.14 -16.39 0.16
C GLN A 84 5.49 -16.24 -1.23
N LYS A 85 5.51 -15.04 -1.80
CA LYS A 85 4.92 -14.78 -3.13
C LYS A 85 5.56 -15.62 -4.23
N LEU A 86 6.87 -15.78 -4.15
CA LEU A 86 7.62 -16.64 -5.06
C LEU A 86 7.26 -18.12 -4.86
N SER A 87 7.12 -18.57 -3.61
CA SER A 87 6.70 -19.93 -3.27
C SER A 87 5.31 -20.25 -3.79
N GLU A 88 4.34 -19.35 -3.61
CA GLU A 88 2.99 -19.47 -4.17
C GLU A 88 2.99 -19.64 -5.70
N ALA A 89 3.99 -19.08 -6.39
CA ALA A 89 4.12 -19.17 -7.85
C ALA A 89 4.82 -20.45 -8.33
N ILE A 90 5.62 -21.11 -7.48
CA ILE A 90 6.51 -22.22 -7.83
C ILE A 90 6.00 -23.56 -7.25
N ASP A 91 5.51 -23.56 -6.02
CA ASP A 91 5.25 -24.78 -5.26
C ASP A 91 4.13 -25.61 -5.88
N GLY A 92 4.37 -26.92 -5.97
CA GLY A 92 3.44 -27.88 -6.59
C GLY A 92 3.37 -27.81 -8.12
N GLN A 93 4.16 -26.95 -8.77
CA GLN A 93 4.25 -26.86 -10.23
C GLN A 93 5.55 -27.50 -10.75
N PRO A 94 5.51 -28.22 -11.89
CA PRO A 94 6.73 -28.69 -12.52
C PRO A 94 7.54 -27.50 -13.05
N LEU A 95 8.82 -27.44 -12.68
CA LEU A 95 9.74 -26.42 -13.18
C LEU A 95 10.40 -26.88 -14.46
N SER A 96 10.50 -25.98 -15.43
CA SER A 96 11.21 -26.22 -16.69
C SER A 96 11.88 -24.96 -17.18
N TYR A 97 12.91 -25.10 -18.03
CA TYR A 97 13.56 -23.98 -18.67
C TYR A 97 13.70 -24.23 -20.17
N THR A 98 13.63 -23.17 -20.96
CA THR A 98 13.75 -23.22 -22.43
C THR A 98 14.63 -22.09 -22.94
N SER A 99 15.51 -22.40 -23.89
CA SER A 99 16.31 -21.36 -24.56
C SER A 99 15.40 -20.52 -25.46
N VAL A 100 15.60 -19.20 -25.44
CA VAL A 100 14.84 -18.23 -26.24
C VAL A 100 15.74 -17.35 -27.12
N SER A 101 17.06 -17.58 -27.10
CA SER A 101 18.03 -16.95 -27.98
C SER A 101 18.66 -17.98 -28.92
N THR A 102 19.27 -17.48 -30.00
CA THR A 102 20.01 -18.27 -30.98
C THR A 102 21.52 -18.32 -30.72
N GLY A 103 22.01 -17.73 -29.62
CA GLY A 103 23.43 -17.76 -29.24
C GLY A 103 24.40 -16.95 -30.09
N LEU A 104 23.89 -16.22 -31.09
CA LEU A 104 24.71 -15.61 -32.14
C LEU A 104 25.65 -14.51 -31.65
N ASP A 105 25.37 -13.91 -30.49
CA ASP A 105 26.16 -12.85 -29.86
C ASP A 105 27.04 -13.36 -28.70
N GLY A 106 27.14 -14.67 -28.50
CA GLY A 106 27.86 -15.26 -27.37
C GLY A 106 27.12 -15.13 -26.03
N ARG A 107 25.83 -14.77 -26.06
CA ARG A 107 24.92 -14.82 -24.93
C ARG A 107 23.79 -15.79 -25.18
N GLU A 108 23.36 -16.48 -24.14
CA GLU A 108 22.24 -17.41 -24.20
C GLU A 108 21.22 -17.09 -23.10
N LYS A 109 20.00 -16.71 -23.49
CA LYS A 109 18.89 -16.42 -22.58
C LYS A 109 17.96 -17.62 -22.47
N TYR A 110 17.62 -17.97 -21.24
CA TYR A 110 16.70 -19.03 -20.90
C TYR A 110 15.52 -18.46 -20.11
N ASN A 111 14.31 -18.89 -20.46
CA ASN A 111 13.12 -18.62 -19.67
C ASN A 111 12.80 -19.81 -18.77
N VAL A 112 12.57 -19.55 -17.50
CA VAL A 112 12.14 -20.55 -16.52
C VAL A 112 10.65 -20.41 -16.25
N LYS A 113 9.95 -21.54 -16.30
CA LYS A 113 8.51 -21.64 -16.08
C LYS A 113 8.19 -22.59 -14.94
N ALA A 114 7.18 -22.22 -14.15
CA ALA A 114 6.45 -23.11 -13.26
C ALA A 114 5.10 -23.45 -13.93
N GLY A 115 4.96 -24.68 -14.40
CA GLY A 115 3.87 -25.04 -15.32
C GLY A 115 3.94 -24.18 -16.59
N GLU A 116 2.87 -23.43 -16.89
CA GLU A 116 2.83 -22.52 -18.05
C GLU A 116 3.32 -21.09 -17.75
N LYS A 117 3.43 -20.73 -16.47
CA LYS A 117 3.74 -19.35 -16.05
C LYS A 117 5.25 -19.13 -16.06
N LYS A 118 5.70 -18.10 -16.78
CA LYS A 118 7.09 -17.63 -16.69
C LYS A 118 7.32 -17.02 -15.31
N ILE A 119 8.28 -17.56 -14.57
CA ILE A 119 8.63 -17.13 -13.20
C ILE A 119 9.97 -16.41 -13.15
N SER A 120 10.88 -16.72 -14.09
CA SER A 120 12.22 -16.17 -14.08
C SER A 120 12.87 -16.29 -15.46
N SER A 121 13.97 -15.59 -15.68
CA SER A 121 14.88 -15.85 -16.79
C SER A 121 16.31 -15.60 -16.36
N PHE A 122 17.24 -16.31 -16.98
CA PHE A 122 18.66 -16.08 -16.78
C PHE A 122 19.38 -16.00 -18.12
N THR A 123 20.48 -15.27 -18.15
CA THR A 123 21.35 -15.13 -19.31
C THR A 123 22.73 -15.63 -18.97
N LEU A 124 23.28 -16.46 -19.84
CA LEU A 124 24.65 -16.93 -19.80
C LEU A 124 25.48 -16.12 -20.79
N ALA A 125 26.71 -15.80 -20.43
CA ALA A 125 27.69 -15.21 -21.34
C ALA A 125 29.01 -16.00 -21.30
N LYS A 126 29.83 -15.82 -22.32
CA LYS A 126 31.20 -16.35 -22.32
C LYS A 126 31.97 -15.78 -21.14
N SER A 127 32.49 -16.67 -20.30
CA SER A 127 33.24 -16.36 -19.07
C SER A 127 34.64 -15.79 -19.32
N GLY A 128 35.12 -15.81 -20.57
CA GLY A 128 36.52 -15.52 -20.93
C GLY A 128 37.51 -16.62 -20.54
N ARG A 129 37.03 -17.73 -19.98
CA ARG A 129 37.82 -18.94 -19.70
C ARG A 129 37.65 -19.95 -20.81
N SER A 130 38.69 -20.76 -21.01
CA SER A 130 38.68 -21.84 -21.99
C SER A 130 38.87 -23.21 -21.34
N SER A 131 38.26 -24.22 -21.94
CA SER A 131 38.42 -25.63 -21.58
C SER A 131 39.85 -26.14 -21.89
N LYS A 132 40.11 -27.42 -21.61
CA LYS A 132 41.41 -28.06 -21.85
C LYS A 132 41.85 -27.97 -23.32
N TYR A 133 40.91 -27.99 -24.26
CA TYR A 133 41.18 -27.88 -25.70
C TYR A 133 40.81 -26.51 -26.29
N GLY A 134 40.59 -25.48 -25.46
CA GLY A 134 40.43 -24.10 -25.91
C GLY A 134 38.99 -23.69 -26.25
N HIS A 135 37.97 -24.46 -25.85
CA HIS A 135 36.57 -24.09 -26.07
C HIS A 135 36.09 -23.06 -25.04
N ASP A 136 35.29 -22.10 -25.47
CA ASP A 136 34.73 -21.07 -24.59
C ASP A 136 33.79 -21.67 -23.53
N LEU A 137 33.96 -21.28 -22.27
CA LEU A 137 33.06 -21.67 -21.18
C LEU A 137 32.06 -20.56 -20.87
N TYR A 138 30.85 -20.94 -20.47
CA TYR A 138 29.77 -20.02 -20.14
C TYR A 138 29.61 -19.88 -18.63
N ALA A 139 29.21 -18.69 -18.19
CA ALA A 139 28.87 -18.39 -16.80
C ALA A 139 27.59 -17.53 -16.76
N LEU A 140 26.92 -17.53 -15.60
CA LEU A 140 25.76 -16.70 -15.33
C LEU A 140 26.16 -15.21 -15.45
N GLU A 141 25.53 -14.49 -16.38
CA GLU A 141 25.68 -13.04 -16.56
C GLU A 141 24.60 -12.29 -15.79
N SER A 142 23.33 -12.73 -15.92
CA SER A 142 22.21 -12.10 -15.24
C SER A 142 21.10 -13.08 -14.90
N LEU A 143 20.32 -12.74 -13.88
CA LEU A 143 19.17 -13.47 -13.39
C LEU A 143 18.05 -12.46 -13.13
N GLU A 144 16.84 -12.78 -13.57
CA GLU A 144 15.65 -11.95 -13.44
C GLU A 144 14.52 -12.79 -12.86
N VAL A 145 13.80 -12.29 -11.85
CA VAL A 145 12.60 -12.97 -11.31
C VAL A 145 11.37 -12.12 -11.60
N PHE A 146 10.31 -12.76 -12.08
CA PHE A 146 9.03 -12.14 -12.41
C PHE A 146 8.03 -12.36 -11.27
N VAL A 147 8.30 -11.76 -10.11
CA VAL A 147 7.29 -11.65 -9.04
C VAL A 147 6.42 -10.43 -9.33
N LYS A 148 5.11 -10.62 -9.36
CA LYS A 148 4.15 -9.56 -9.68
C LYS A 148 3.94 -8.66 -8.45
N LYS A 149 4.12 -7.35 -8.65
CA LYS A 149 3.89 -6.27 -7.68
C LYS A 149 2.71 -5.42 -8.15
N ASP A 150 1.49 -5.96 -8.03
CA ASP A 150 0.28 -5.33 -8.58
C ASP A 150 -0.69 -4.82 -7.51
N GLN A 151 -0.29 -4.89 -6.24
CA GLN A 151 -1.08 -4.39 -5.14
C GLN A 151 -0.75 -2.92 -4.88
N SER A 152 -1.76 -2.19 -4.41
CA SER A 152 -1.66 -0.78 -4.08
C SER A 152 -2.69 -0.46 -2.98
N ALA A 153 -2.49 0.67 -2.31
CA ALA A 153 -3.46 1.21 -1.37
C ALA A 153 -3.44 2.73 -1.40
N SER A 154 -4.61 3.32 -1.24
CA SER A 154 -4.77 4.76 -1.06
C SER A 154 -5.64 5.02 0.16
N VAL A 155 -5.32 6.04 0.95
CA VAL A 155 -6.04 6.36 2.18
C VAL A 155 -6.01 7.86 2.47
N MET A 156 -7.16 8.41 2.87
CA MET A 156 -7.29 9.77 3.36
C MET A 156 -7.06 9.81 4.86
N VAL A 157 -6.09 10.63 5.28
CA VAL A 157 -5.65 10.74 6.65
C VAL A 157 -5.81 12.18 7.13
N PRO A 158 -6.47 12.43 8.27
CA PRO A 158 -6.57 13.77 8.82
C PRO A 158 -5.18 14.33 9.16
N ASP A 159 -4.98 15.62 8.96
CA ASP A 159 -3.70 16.26 9.28
C ASP A 159 -3.36 16.11 10.77
N GLY A 160 -2.10 15.79 11.07
CA GLY A 160 -1.61 15.52 12.42
C GLY A 160 -1.70 14.05 12.86
N TYR A 161 -2.36 13.19 12.08
CA TYR A 161 -2.48 11.76 12.38
C TYR A 161 -1.30 10.98 11.77
N THR A 162 -0.96 9.84 12.37
CA THR A 162 0.13 8.96 11.93
C THR A 162 -0.43 7.81 11.11
N LEU A 163 0.01 7.66 9.87
CA LEU A 163 -0.35 6.55 8.99
C LEU A 163 0.73 5.46 9.07
N THR A 164 0.32 4.20 9.13
CA THR A 164 1.23 3.06 9.01
C THR A 164 0.75 2.06 7.95
N PHE A 165 1.71 1.53 7.19
CA PHE A 165 1.51 0.38 6.31
C PHE A 165 2.30 -0.81 6.88
N ASN A 166 1.62 -1.92 7.15
CA ASN A 166 2.21 -3.13 7.76
C ASN A 166 3.02 -2.82 9.05
N GLY A 167 2.54 -1.87 9.85
CA GLY A 167 3.16 -1.47 11.12
C GLY A 167 4.38 -0.54 10.98
N LYS A 168 4.75 -0.12 9.76
CA LYS A 168 5.79 0.90 9.52
C LYS A 168 5.14 2.23 9.16
N GLU A 169 5.63 3.32 9.74
CA GLU A 169 5.14 4.67 9.49
C GLU A 169 5.33 5.07 8.02
N ALA A 170 4.28 5.65 7.43
CA ALA A 170 4.27 6.08 6.05
C ALA A 170 5.13 7.34 5.86
N ASP A 171 5.98 7.32 4.84
CA ASP A 171 6.76 8.49 4.45
C ASP A 171 5.87 9.55 3.80
N THR A 172 6.16 10.81 4.09
CA THR A 172 5.52 11.97 3.47
C THR A 172 5.65 12.01 1.93
N SER A 173 6.65 11.33 1.35
CA SER A 173 6.80 11.20 -0.11
C SER A 173 5.65 10.44 -0.77
N LEU A 174 4.85 9.69 0.01
CA LEU A 174 3.66 8.98 -0.47
C LEU A 174 2.42 9.87 -0.53
N ILE A 175 2.50 11.13 -0.08
CA ILE A 175 1.39 12.08 -0.16
C ILE A 175 1.19 12.48 -1.61
N LYS A 176 0.05 12.09 -2.18
CA LYS A 176 -0.39 12.44 -3.53
C LYS A 176 -1.06 13.81 -3.58
N GLU A 177 -1.83 14.13 -2.55
CA GLU A 177 -2.55 15.38 -2.41
C GLU A 177 -2.59 15.78 -0.93
N LYS A 178 -2.40 17.07 -0.65
CA LYS A 178 -2.29 17.61 0.70
C LYS A 178 -3.29 18.74 0.89
N ASP A 179 -3.61 19.04 2.16
CA ASP A 179 -4.43 20.18 2.56
C ASP A 179 -5.84 20.15 1.95
N ILE A 180 -6.40 18.95 1.80
CA ILE A 180 -7.76 18.73 1.29
C ILE A 180 -8.73 19.31 2.33
N PRO A 181 -9.48 20.39 2.00
CA PRO A 181 -10.27 21.11 2.98
C PRO A 181 -11.52 20.32 3.37
N THR A 182 -11.91 20.47 4.64
CA THR A 182 -13.23 20.06 5.13
C THR A 182 -14.11 21.30 5.32
N PRO A 183 -15.44 21.14 5.47
CA PRO A 183 -16.34 22.28 5.75
C PRO A 183 -15.90 23.13 6.95
N SER A 184 -15.22 22.54 7.94
CA SER A 184 -14.69 23.28 9.10
C SER A 184 -13.76 24.45 8.72
N CYS A 185 -13.05 24.35 7.59
CA CYS A 185 -12.11 25.38 7.15
C CYS A 185 -12.79 26.73 6.87
N GLU A 186 -14.05 26.73 6.46
CA GLU A 186 -14.81 27.95 6.16
C GLU A 186 -15.24 28.70 7.42
N HIS A 187 -15.20 28.03 8.58
CA HIS A 187 -15.66 28.55 9.86
C HIS A 187 -14.51 28.91 10.81
N MET A 188 -13.26 28.82 10.38
CA MET A 188 -12.13 29.12 11.27
C MET A 188 -11.88 30.62 11.39
N PRO A 189 -11.59 31.13 12.61
CA PRO A 189 -11.17 32.51 12.77
C PRO A 189 -9.77 32.74 12.17
N GLU A 190 -9.42 34.00 11.94
CA GLU A 190 -8.12 34.38 11.38
C GLU A 190 -6.97 33.79 12.22
N GLY A 191 -6.04 33.10 11.56
CA GLY A 191 -4.88 32.47 12.19
C GLY A 191 -5.09 31.03 12.69
N VAL A 192 -6.31 30.49 12.64
CA VAL A 192 -6.61 29.10 13.03
C VAL A 192 -6.78 28.23 11.80
N LYS A 193 -6.09 27.08 11.75
CA LYS A 193 -6.22 26.12 10.65
C LYS A 193 -7.40 25.18 10.93
N GLY A 194 -8.27 25.01 9.94
CA GLY A 194 -9.36 24.03 10.00
C GLY A 194 -8.85 22.61 9.82
N LEU A 195 -9.75 21.64 9.95
CA LEU A 195 -9.39 20.25 9.71
C LEU A 195 -9.18 20.03 8.21
N THR A 196 -8.02 19.50 7.85
CA THR A 196 -7.67 19.11 6.48
C THR A 196 -7.26 17.64 6.45
N TYR A 197 -7.32 17.05 5.26
CA TYR A 197 -6.84 15.68 5.01
C TYR A 197 -5.68 15.68 4.02
N SER A 198 -4.88 14.62 4.09
CA SER A 198 -3.87 14.26 3.10
C SER A 198 -4.20 12.90 2.49
N LEU A 199 -4.12 12.78 1.17
CA LEU A 199 -4.30 11.51 0.45
C LEU A 199 -2.94 10.86 0.24
N TYR A 200 -2.74 9.70 0.85
CA TYR A 200 -1.57 8.85 0.65
C TYR A 200 -1.85 7.80 -0.42
N GLU A 201 -0.85 7.49 -1.23
CA GLU A 201 -0.91 6.43 -2.24
C GLU A 201 0.40 5.62 -2.23
N ILE A 202 0.28 4.31 -2.15
CA ILE A 202 1.39 3.36 -2.27
C ILE A 202 1.08 2.34 -3.36
N THR A 203 2.05 2.12 -4.25
CA THR A 203 1.95 1.19 -5.39
C THR A 203 3.05 0.14 -5.33
N ASP A 204 3.02 -0.79 -6.30
CA ASP A 204 4.07 -1.79 -6.52
C ASP A 204 4.33 -2.69 -5.30
N LEU A 205 3.25 -3.11 -4.64
CA LEU A 205 3.28 -4.06 -3.53
C LEU A 205 3.00 -5.50 -3.99
N LEU A 206 3.56 -6.47 -3.27
CA LEU A 206 3.31 -7.90 -3.45
C LEU A 206 1.94 -8.31 -2.89
N TYR A 207 1.55 -7.72 -1.77
CA TYR A 207 0.30 -7.99 -1.07
C TYR A 207 -0.45 -6.69 -0.76
N ALA A 208 -1.77 -6.80 -0.57
CA ALA A 208 -2.55 -5.68 -0.07
C ALA A 208 -2.04 -5.32 1.34
N PRO A 209 -1.62 -4.07 1.58
CA PRO A 209 -1.01 -3.70 2.85
C PRO A 209 -2.08 -3.60 3.95
N GLN A 210 -1.69 -3.93 5.17
CA GLN A 210 -2.47 -3.56 6.34
C GLN A 210 -2.32 -2.06 6.59
N VAL A 211 -3.42 -1.34 6.51
CA VAL A 211 -3.49 0.11 6.72
C VAL A 211 -4.00 0.38 8.14
N LYS A 212 -3.27 1.20 8.90
CA LYS A 212 -3.73 1.72 10.19
C LYS A 212 -3.41 3.19 10.33
N VAL A 213 -4.34 3.94 10.90
CA VAL A 213 -4.18 5.37 11.20
C VAL A 213 -4.33 5.56 12.70
N ILE A 214 -3.39 6.30 13.30
CA ILE A 214 -3.34 6.57 14.74
C ILE A 214 -3.49 8.09 14.94
N SER A 215 -4.42 8.48 15.80
CA SER A 215 -4.62 9.88 16.19
C SER A 215 -3.50 10.42 17.08
N PRO A 216 -3.36 11.75 17.23
CA PRO A 216 -2.33 12.37 18.07
C PRO A 216 -2.31 11.91 19.54
N ASP A 217 -3.45 11.42 20.04
CA ASP A 217 -3.61 10.88 21.40
C ASP A 217 -3.33 9.36 21.50
N GLY A 218 -2.91 8.73 20.40
CA GLY A 218 -2.53 7.32 20.36
C GLY A 218 -3.66 6.32 20.13
N ARG A 219 -4.89 6.78 19.80
CA ARG A 219 -6.01 5.90 19.49
C ARG A 219 -6.00 5.46 18.01
N GLU A 220 -6.36 4.21 17.75
CA GLU A 220 -6.51 3.71 16.37
C GLU A 220 -7.84 4.21 15.78
N CYS A 221 -7.78 4.78 14.58
CA CYS A 221 -8.94 5.33 13.89
C CYS A 221 -9.67 4.24 13.10
N GLU A 222 -10.99 4.29 13.11
CA GLU A 222 -11.80 3.51 12.18
C GLU A 222 -11.62 4.02 10.75
N LEU A 223 -11.63 3.11 9.76
CA LEU A 223 -11.56 3.46 8.35
C LEU A 223 -12.94 3.31 7.71
N GLY A 224 -13.54 4.44 7.33
CA GLY A 224 -14.73 4.48 6.47
C GLY A 224 -14.34 4.59 5.00
N ILE A 225 -15.31 4.81 4.11
CA ILE A 225 -15.09 5.12 2.69
C ILE A 225 -15.44 6.57 2.44
N ASP A 226 -14.57 7.30 1.75
CA ASP A 226 -14.89 8.60 1.18
C ASP A 226 -15.68 8.39 -0.12
N GLU A 227 -16.98 8.72 -0.12
CA GLU A 227 -17.86 8.47 -1.27
C GLU A 227 -17.46 9.24 -2.53
N GLN A 228 -16.79 10.38 -2.40
CA GLN A 228 -16.39 11.20 -3.56
C GLN A 228 -15.18 10.60 -4.28
N ARG A 229 -14.25 10.02 -3.53
CA ARG A 229 -12.97 9.52 -4.05
C ARG A 229 -12.91 7.99 -4.13
N ASP A 230 -13.87 7.29 -3.52
CA ASP A 230 -13.92 5.83 -3.41
C ASP A 230 -12.65 5.24 -2.78
N VAL A 231 -12.16 5.90 -1.71
CA VAL A 231 -10.97 5.49 -0.97
C VAL A 231 -11.24 5.39 0.53
N PRO A 232 -10.55 4.49 1.25
CA PRO A 232 -10.54 4.49 2.71
C PRO A 232 -10.24 5.87 3.29
N LYS A 233 -11.00 6.27 4.29
CA LYS A 233 -10.87 7.54 5.00
C LYS A 233 -10.88 7.30 6.50
N ALA A 234 -9.83 7.74 7.18
CA ALA A 234 -9.77 7.64 8.62
C ALA A 234 -10.78 8.58 9.26
N ALA A 235 -11.56 8.04 10.18
CA ALA A 235 -12.49 8.79 11.00
C ALA A 235 -11.75 9.72 11.95
N ILE A 236 -12.39 10.85 12.26
CA ILE A 236 -11.89 11.80 13.24
C ILE A 236 -12.07 11.20 14.64
N VAL A 237 -11.01 11.28 15.44
CA VAL A 237 -11.06 10.95 16.85
C VAL A 237 -11.35 12.24 17.64
N TYR A 238 -12.48 12.25 18.35
CA TYR A 238 -12.97 13.42 19.08
C TYR A 238 -12.41 13.50 20.51
N ASP A 239 -12.40 14.71 21.08
CA ASP A 239 -11.84 15.03 22.40
C ASP A 239 -12.88 14.75 23.51
N ASP A 240 -12.79 13.55 24.11
CA ASP A 240 -13.70 13.10 25.17
C ASP A 240 -13.60 13.94 26.46
N ALA A 241 -12.41 14.51 26.74
CA ALA A 241 -12.19 15.35 27.90
C ALA A 241 -12.90 16.69 27.72
N LEU A 242 -12.72 17.31 26.55
CA LEU A 242 -13.43 18.53 26.18
C LEU A 242 -14.94 18.30 26.11
N GLN A 243 -15.39 17.16 25.58
CA GLN A 243 -16.81 16.80 25.59
C GLN A 243 -17.36 16.74 27.01
N SER A 244 -16.66 16.09 27.93
CA SER A 244 -17.08 15.98 29.33
C SER A 244 -17.13 17.33 30.03
N GLU A 245 -16.22 18.24 29.70
CA GLU A 245 -16.15 19.60 30.24
C GLU A 245 -17.26 20.51 29.69
N MET A 246 -17.50 20.47 28.37
CA MET A 246 -18.25 21.51 27.67
C MET A 246 -19.66 21.10 27.25
N SER A 247 -20.05 19.83 27.33
CA SER A 247 -21.37 19.37 26.88
C SER A 247 -22.53 20.12 27.52
N GLU A 248 -22.50 20.33 28.84
CA GLU A 248 -23.59 21.02 29.54
C GLU A 248 -23.73 22.48 29.08
N HIS A 249 -22.60 23.19 28.94
CA HIS A 249 -22.57 24.58 28.47
C HIS A 249 -23.14 24.72 27.07
N VAL A 250 -22.65 23.91 26.13
CA VAL A 250 -23.10 23.95 24.72
C VAL A 250 -24.56 23.53 24.60
N LEU A 251 -24.99 22.46 25.28
CA LEU A 251 -26.38 22.02 25.27
C LEU A 251 -27.32 23.10 25.82
N THR A 252 -26.91 23.78 26.88
CA THR A 252 -27.69 24.87 27.48
C THR A 252 -27.81 26.03 26.51
N ALA A 253 -26.70 26.41 25.85
CA ALA A 253 -26.70 27.45 24.83
C ALA A 253 -27.59 27.09 23.64
N ALA A 254 -27.52 25.86 23.13
CA ALA A 254 -28.29 25.38 21.99
C ALA A 254 -29.80 25.32 22.28
N LYS A 255 -30.19 24.80 23.45
CA LYS A 255 -31.60 24.79 23.90
C LYS A 255 -32.13 26.20 24.13
N ALA A 256 -31.33 27.07 24.75
CA ALA A 256 -31.71 28.46 24.97
C ALA A 256 -31.90 29.18 23.63
N TYR A 257 -31.01 28.94 22.66
CA TYR A 257 -31.16 29.43 21.29
C TYR A 257 -32.45 28.93 20.63
N ALA A 258 -32.73 27.62 20.65
CA ALA A 258 -33.94 27.06 20.05
C ALA A 258 -35.24 27.59 20.69
N ALA A 259 -35.31 27.67 22.02
CA ALA A 259 -36.44 28.26 22.73
C ALA A 259 -36.60 29.75 22.41
N PHE A 260 -35.50 30.50 22.31
CA PHE A 260 -35.55 31.92 21.94
C PHE A 260 -36.08 32.15 20.54
N MET A 261 -35.79 31.26 19.58
CA MET A 261 -36.34 31.32 18.22
C MET A 261 -37.85 31.09 18.18
N GLN A 262 -38.43 30.41 19.18
CA GLN A 262 -39.87 30.20 19.34
C GLN A 262 -40.54 31.19 20.31
N MET A 263 -39.85 32.27 20.67
CA MET A 263 -40.32 33.33 21.59
C MET A 263 -40.48 32.88 23.06
N ASP A 264 -39.86 31.76 23.44
CA ASP A 264 -39.89 31.22 24.81
C ASP A 264 -38.65 31.58 25.64
N GLY A 265 -37.68 32.27 25.03
CA GLY A 265 -36.38 32.59 25.63
C GLY A 265 -36.19 34.08 25.91
N ASN A 266 -35.31 34.39 26.87
CA ASN A 266 -34.84 35.76 27.11
C ASN A 266 -33.67 36.10 26.18
N ARG A 267 -33.79 37.17 25.39
CA ARG A 267 -32.77 37.63 24.45
C ARG A 267 -31.39 37.81 25.09
N ASN A 268 -31.31 38.52 26.22
CA ASN A 268 -30.02 38.80 26.88
C ASN A 268 -29.36 37.52 27.40
N LYS A 269 -30.17 36.54 27.85
CA LYS A 269 -29.69 35.24 28.29
C LYS A 269 -29.16 34.39 27.14
N VAL A 270 -29.77 34.45 25.95
CA VAL A 270 -29.25 33.74 24.78
C VAL A 270 -27.98 34.40 24.27
N LEU A 271 -28.01 35.72 24.09
CA LEU A 271 -26.87 36.48 23.59
C LEU A 271 -25.62 36.37 24.47
N SER A 272 -25.73 35.99 25.75
CA SER A 272 -24.54 35.76 26.59
C SER A 272 -23.73 34.52 26.20
N TYR A 273 -24.28 33.62 25.40
CA TYR A 273 -23.54 32.45 24.88
C TYR A 273 -22.85 32.71 23.53
N PHE A 274 -23.16 33.83 22.88
CA PHE A 274 -22.67 34.15 21.54
C PHE A 274 -21.68 35.30 21.61
N GLU A 275 -20.66 35.25 20.76
CA GLU A 275 -19.64 36.29 20.71
C GLU A 275 -20.17 37.57 20.05
N LYS A 276 -20.01 38.70 20.74
CA LYS A 276 -20.45 40.01 20.22
C LYS A 276 -19.68 40.40 18.95
N GLY A 277 -20.41 40.96 17.99
CA GLY A 277 -19.84 41.49 16.75
C GLY A 277 -19.63 40.44 15.65
N THR A 278 -20.09 39.20 15.86
CA THR A 278 -20.15 38.20 14.79
C THR A 278 -21.47 38.31 14.02
N PRO A 279 -21.49 37.92 12.73
CA PRO A 279 -22.74 37.88 11.95
C PRO A 279 -23.82 37.03 12.63
N LEU A 280 -23.43 35.95 13.30
CA LEU A 280 -24.34 35.10 14.05
C LEU A 280 -24.98 35.84 15.23
N TYR A 281 -24.17 36.53 16.05
CA TYR A 281 -24.69 37.33 17.17
C TYR A 281 -25.64 38.42 16.68
N ASP A 282 -25.26 39.14 15.63
CA ASP A 282 -26.07 40.22 15.08
C ASP A 282 -27.40 39.68 14.56
N GLY A 283 -27.39 38.58 13.80
CA GLY A 283 -28.60 37.92 13.32
C GLY A 283 -29.55 37.45 14.44
N ILE A 284 -29.02 36.95 15.55
CA ILE A 284 -29.81 36.57 16.72
C ILE A 284 -30.38 37.82 17.42
N SER A 285 -29.58 38.88 17.52
CA SER A 285 -29.96 40.11 18.22
C SER A 285 -31.10 40.86 17.53
N THR A 286 -31.18 40.77 16.19
CA THR A 286 -32.16 41.45 15.35
C THR A 286 -33.30 40.55 14.88
N VAL A 287 -33.40 39.31 15.37
CA VAL A 287 -34.44 38.39 14.92
C VAL A 287 -35.84 38.96 15.20
N GLU A 288 -36.70 38.93 14.18
CA GLU A 288 -38.11 39.34 14.25
C GLU A 288 -39.02 38.10 14.23
N TYR A 289 -40.00 38.06 15.12
CA TYR A 289 -40.88 36.89 15.34
C TYR A 289 -42.08 36.90 14.40
N TYR A 290 -41.87 36.67 13.10
CA TYR A 290 -43.00 36.61 12.15
C TYR A 290 -43.62 35.22 12.00
N PHE A 291 -42.88 34.15 12.32
CA PHE A 291 -43.27 32.77 12.04
C PHE A 291 -43.12 31.86 13.27
N VAL A 292 -43.54 32.33 14.44
CA VAL A 292 -43.61 31.49 15.65
C VAL A 292 -44.83 30.58 15.55
N ILE A 293 -44.63 29.30 15.81
CA ILE A 293 -45.71 28.31 15.81
C ILE A 293 -46.48 28.46 17.13
N PRO A 294 -47.80 28.72 17.12
CA PRO A 294 -48.55 28.84 18.37
C PRO A 294 -48.53 27.52 19.15
N HIS A 295 -48.10 27.56 20.39
CA HIS A 295 -48.00 26.40 21.27
C HIS A 295 -48.24 26.82 22.74
N SER A 296 -48.49 25.86 23.64
CA SER A 296 -48.72 26.09 25.08
C SER A 296 -47.54 25.70 25.96
N SER A 297 -46.69 24.81 25.46
CA SER A 297 -45.49 24.32 26.13
C SER A 297 -44.57 23.70 25.09
N TYR A 298 -43.31 23.51 25.45
CA TYR A 298 -42.33 22.82 24.61
C TYR A 298 -41.48 21.87 25.43
N ASP A 299 -40.89 20.88 24.76
CA ASP A 299 -39.94 19.93 25.33
C ASP A 299 -38.80 19.66 24.33
N PHE A 300 -37.69 19.11 24.84
CA PHE A 300 -36.57 18.66 24.01
C PHE A 300 -36.41 17.15 24.15
N GLU A 301 -36.50 16.45 23.02
CA GLU A 301 -36.34 15.00 22.93
C GLU A 301 -35.06 14.66 22.15
N ASP A 302 -34.58 13.41 22.28
CA ASP A 302 -33.42 12.87 21.55
C ASP A 302 -32.17 13.75 21.58
N VAL A 303 -31.92 14.38 22.74
CA VAL A 303 -30.82 15.33 22.93
C VAL A 303 -29.47 14.62 22.89
N LYS A 304 -28.61 15.04 21.97
CA LYS A 304 -27.24 14.58 21.83
C LYS A 304 -26.30 15.77 21.69
N CYS A 305 -25.13 15.63 22.29
CA CYS A 305 -24.00 16.54 22.12
C CYS A 305 -22.73 15.71 22.05
N GLY A 306 -21.94 15.92 21.01
CA GLY A 306 -20.75 15.12 20.73
C GLY A 306 -19.91 15.75 19.62
N GLU A 307 -19.04 14.95 19.02
CA GLU A 307 -18.16 15.37 17.94
C GLU A 307 -17.29 16.59 18.32
N PHE A 308 -16.78 16.60 19.56
CA PHE A 308 -15.92 17.68 20.04
C PHE A 308 -14.55 17.59 19.37
N PHE A 309 -14.21 18.57 18.54
CA PHE A 309 -12.93 18.64 17.86
C PHE A 309 -12.21 19.94 18.21
N ARG A 310 -10.98 19.82 18.68
CA ARG A 310 -10.13 20.93 19.08
C ARG A 310 -9.19 21.33 17.94
N TYR A 311 -9.26 22.58 17.50
CA TYR A 311 -8.39 23.12 16.43
C TYR A 311 -7.10 23.72 17.01
N ASP A 312 -7.21 24.36 18.18
CA ASP A 312 -6.10 24.89 18.97
C ASP A 312 -6.50 25.00 20.46
N ASP A 313 -5.69 25.66 21.29
CA ASP A 313 -5.96 25.83 22.72
C ASP A 313 -7.25 26.62 23.02
N ASN A 314 -7.70 27.45 22.08
CA ASN A 314 -8.76 28.42 22.29
C ASN A 314 -10.00 28.17 21.43
N THR A 315 -9.97 27.24 20.47
CA THR A 315 -10.98 27.08 19.43
C THR A 315 -11.36 25.62 19.27
N PHE A 316 -12.66 25.33 19.31
CA PHE A 316 -13.18 23.99 19.09
C PHE A 316 -14.55 24.04 18.41
N SER A 317 -14.97 22.91 17.87
CA SER A 317 -16.35 22.70 17.40
C SER A 317 -16.98 21.50 18.07
N CYS A 318 -18.31 21.47 18.10
CA CYS A 318 -19.08 20.32 18.54
C CYS A 318 -20.43 20.27 17.83
N ARG A 319 -20.97 19.08 17.66
CA ARG A 319 -22.29 18.86 17.07
C ARG A 319 -23.33 18.68 18.17
N VAL A 320 -24.45 19.37 18.02
CA VAL A 320 -25.62 19.25 18.89
C VAL A 320 -26.82 18.89 18.04
N SER A 321 -27.52 17.83 18.42
CA SER A 321 -28.77 17.44 17.80
C SER A 321 -29.87 17.20 18.82
N PHE A 322 -31.10 17.64 18.55
CA PHE A 322 -32.28 17.34 19.36
C PHE A 322 -33.56 17.58 18.56
N VAL A 323 -34.66 17.00 19.04
CA VAL A 323 -36.00 17.31 18.54
C VAL A 323 -36.64 18.35 19.47
N HIS A 324 -36.96 19.53 18.93
CA HIS A 324 -37.72 20.55 19.64
C HIS A 324 -39.21 20.33 19.40
N VAL A 325 -39.92 19.91 20.44
CA VAL A 325 -41.34 19.54 20.39
C VAL A 325 -42.17 20.69 20.91
N LEU A 326 -43.01 21.28 20.06
CA LEU A 326 -43.95 22.34 20.43
C LEU A 326 -45.35 21.74 20.57
N LYS A 327 -45.91 21.83 21.78
CA LYS A 327 -47.18 21.18 22.15
C LYS A 327 -48.32 22.17 22.11
N LYS A 328 -49.44 21.78 21.51
CA LYS A 328 -50.66 22.59 21.50
C LYS A 328 -51.88 21.72 21.84
N PRO A 329 -52.70 22.07 22.85
CA PRO A 329 -53.82 21.25 23.27
C PRO A 329 -54.82 21.03 22.12
N GLY A 330 -55.15 19.77 21.85
CA GLY A 330 -56.10 19.38 20.81
C GLY A 330 -55.56 19.39 19.38
N MET A 331 -54.24 19.55 19.19
CA MET A 331 -53.55 19.45 17.91
C MET A 331 -52.39 18.46 18.02
N GLU A 332 -51.90 17.96 16.89
CA GLU A 332 -50.65 17.19 16.87
C GLU A 332 -49.47 18.09 17.25
N ASP A 333 -48.52 17.50 17.99
CA ASP A 333 -47.29 18.19 18.37
C ASP A 333 -46.44 18.49 17.14
N PHE A 334 -45.95 19.73 17.05
CA PHE A 334 -44.99 20.10 16.01
C PHE A 334 -43.59 19.67 16.46
N ARG A 335 -42.85 18.99 15.59
CA ARG A 335 -41.54 18.41 15.91
C ARG A 335 -40.51 18.97 14.94
N ASP A 336 -39.59 19.77 15.46
CA ASP A 336 -38.50 20.37 14.70
C ASP A 336 -37.20 19.63 14.99
N PHE A 337 -36.58 19.03 13.97
CA PHE A 337 -35.31 18.34 14.13
C PHE A 337 -34.18 19.33 13.93
N ILE A 338 -33.43 19.58 14.99
CA ILE A 338 -32.29 20.51 14.99
C ILE A 338 -31.02 19.68 15.03
N ASP A 339 -30.13 19.96 14.07
CA ASP A 339 -28.79 19.39 14.00
C ASP A 339 -27.80 20.47 13.54
N ILE A 340 -26.97 20.92 14.48
CA ILE A 340 -26.11 22.09 14.29
C ILE A 340 -24.71 21.78 14.83
N THR A 341 -23.70 22.07 14.02
CA THR A 341 -22.32 22.18 14.46
C THR A 341 -22.06 23.61 14.93
N PHE A 342 -21.71 23.76 16.20
CA PHE A 342 -21.33 25.05 16.79
C PHE A 342 -19.81 25.18 16.81
N TYR A 343 -19.33 26.37 16.46
CA TYR A 343 -17.92 26.73 16.59
C TYR A 343 -17.76 27.72 17.74
N LEU A 344 -16.88 27.37 18.68
CA LEU A 344 -16.67 28.10 19.92
C LEU A 344 -15.22 28.56 19.99
N ARG A 345 -15.02 29.77 20.49
CA ARG A 345 -13.68 30.25 20.84
C ARG A 345 -13.65 30.92 22.20
N ARG A 346 -12.49 30.89 22.84
CA ARG A 346 -12.26 31.49 24.14
C ARG A 346 -12.17 33.02 24.00
N VAL A 347 -13.02 33.72 24.74
CA VAL A 347 -13.04 35.19 24.84
C VAL A 347 -12.97 35.53 26.34
N GLY A 348 -11.79 35.91 26.81
CA GLY A 348 -11.51 36.03 28.25
C GLY A 348 -11.58 34.68 28.96
N ASP A 349 -12.46 34.57 29.97
CA ASP A 349 -12.63 33.36 30.78
C ASP A 349 -13.77 32.45 30.31
N GLN A 350 -14.38 32.74 29.16
CA GLN A 350 -15.55 32.01 28.65
C GLN A 350 -15.34 31.54 27.21
N TYR A 351 -15.91 30.38 26.88
CA TYR A 351 -16.08 29.95 25.49
C TYR A 351 -17.42 30.46 24.96
N LEU A 352 -17.35 31.25 23.89
CA LEU A 352 -18.51 31.82 23.22
C LEU A 352 -18.64 31.24 21.82
N ILE A 353 -19.90 31.01 21.41
CA ILE A 353 -20.23 30.56 20.06
C ILE A 353 -20.06 31.75 19.12
N TYR A 354 -19.16 31.62 18.16
CA TYR A 354 -18.89 32.68 17.19
C TYR A 354 -19.50 32.38 15.82
N ASP A 355 -19.65 31.09 15.49
CA ASP A 355 -20.23 30.63 14.22
C ASP A 355 -20.98 29.29 14.38
N ARG A 356 -21.74 28.92 13.35
CA ARG A 356 -22.49 27.66 13.28
C ARG A 356 -22.66 27.16 11.86
N TYR A 357 -22.92 25.86 11.74
CA TYR A 357 -23.29 25.19 10.51
C TYR A 357 -24.48 24.26 10.74
N ASN A 358 -25.53 24.37 9.93
CA ASN A 358 -26.70 23.48 10.02
C ASN A 358 -26.42 22.22 9.20
N ASN A 359 -26.57 21.04 9.80
CA ASN A 359 -26.28 19.74 9.16
C ASN A 359 -27.49 19.15 8.41
N ASN A 360 -28.65 19.83 8.47
CA ASN A 360 -29.92 19.40 7.88
C ASN A 360 -30.03 19.66 6.38
#